data_AF-B9XJH0-F1
#
_entry.id   AF-B9XJH0-F1
#
_cell.length_a   1.000
_cell.length_b   1.000
_cell.length_c   1.000
_cell.angle_alpha   90.00
_cell.angle_beta   90.00
_cell.angle_gamma   90.00
#
_symmetry.space_group_name_H-M   'P 1'
#
loop_
_entity.id
_entity.type
_entity.pdbx_description
1 polymer ?
#
loop_
_entity_poly.entity_id
_entity_poly.type
_entity_poly.pdbx_seq_one_letter_code
_entity_poly.pdbx_strand_id
1 'polypeptide(L)'
;MTFLRGFGMSYHLSKNVSWLVLLCVLAFQILPTACGAAPPRRLILLVDGVSYRDMQALQEGVTYKDIHGRQFHRQGFDHGYFPVSRMVGTFPSISDPSWSEILANQPPPGYQRTYFDAIRNSEISLNGVITSEDYEKQMTWQMDGGLGRFLSYIAPQRAFQYELNAMVEDFLQTHDGPTNYYALIHSTDSAQHLYGDIFAMLCALDAKLQQLRDVYRLREGRELEILLLSDHGNNHATDGNRVAVRRFLNKAGYRITTSIRNSKDVVLPTAGIESWVEIHNSPGETETLVQLLSHLKGVDVVTARIPDQTNRFLIMNSKAERATIDWNPARSSFRYSTEIGDPIGYRPVIEALAKRNALDSDGFATADAWMTETLAHRYPLALERIVHGHTQAVLNPASIIVSLKNGYVHDGWLIQRGVALTTSGGTHGALDDLNSNGILLSSFAPTQDTSSSRVAALFDGFKERRDPRGENGVEWIPANTVATTTNSSELPTPNCKLLPSKEVCLRVWTSAFANIDSNAPLEITIEKIQPVQIRRGDYEPGNRFERHLTITRPLSSARSTSCESDYAFPENLSLRPRTTYRISGQISDGTKKIPLFNFTFRTDNRGQPMITGSRG
;
A
#
# COMPACT_ATOMS: atom_id res chain seq x y z
N MET A 1 49.18 -53.04 -55.36
CA MET A 1 48.65 -53.79 -54.20
C MET A 1 47.13 -53.75 -54.30
N THR A 2 46.55 -54.76 -54.98
CA THR A 2 45.74 -55.89 -54.39
C THR A 2 44.37 -55.43 -53.88
N PHE A 3 43.18 -55.95 -54.26
CA PHE A 3 42.71 -56.89 -55.30
C PHE A 3 41.15 -56.95 -55.21
N LEU A 4 40.45 -57.23 -56.32
CA LEU A 4 39.16 -57.99 -56.50
C LEU A 4 37.80 -57.41 -55.98
N ARG A 5 36.80 -57.21 -56.88
CA ARG A 5 35.60 -58.06 -57.23
C ARG A 5 34.61 -58.27 -56.06
N GLY A 6 33.28 -58.19 -56.17
CA GLY A 6 32.34 -57.97 -57.28
C GLY A 6 30.88 -58.23 -56.83
N PHE A 7 29.94 -58.07 -57.78
CA PHE A 7 28.61 -58.70 -57.96
C PHE A 7 27.48 -58.68 -56.90
N GLY A 8 26.26 -58.34 -57.40
CA GLY A 8 24.95 -58.92 -57.02
C GLY A 8 23.92 -57.92 -56.44
N MET A 9 22.88 -57.46 -57.17
CA MET A 9 21.51 -58.06 -57.33
C MET A 9 20.83 -58.39 -55.98
N SER A 10 19.54 -58.12 -55.66
CA SER A 10 18.35 -57.70 -56.41
C SER A 10 17.15 -57.52 -55.44
N TYR A 11 16.02 -57.02 -55.98
CA TYR A 11 14.60 -57.17 -55.57
C TYR A 11 13.92 -56.25 -54.53
N HIS A 12 13.10 -55.34 -55.09
CA HIS A 12 11.67 -55.12 -54.86
C HIS A 12 11.01 -55.76 -53.62
N LEU A 13 10.38 -54.90 -52.80
CA LEU A 13 9.16 -55.25 -52.06
C LEU A 13 8.05 -54.22 -52.35
N SER A 14 6.89 -54.78 -52.66
CA SER A 14 5.67 -54.13 -53.13
C SER A 14 4.98 -53.33 -52.02
N LYS A 15 4.58 -52.12 -52.40
CA LYS A 15 3.53 -51.35 -51.73
C LYS A 15 2.20 -52.07 -51.95
N ASN A 16 1.44 -52.30 -50.89
CA ASN A 16 -0.03 -52.20 -50.84
C ASN A 16 -0.56 -52.78 -49.53
N VAL A 17 -0.48 -52.01 -48.43
CA VAL A 17 -1.41 -52.18 -47.30
C VAL A 17 -1.79 -50.79 -46.77
N SER A 18 -3.02 -50.41 -47.10
CA SER A 18 -3.97 -49.62 -46.32
C SER A 18 -3.55 -48.28 -45.72
N TRP A 19 -3.61 -47.23 -46.54
CA TRP A 19 -3.63 -45.83 -46.10
C TRP A 19 -4.92 -45.46 -45.32
N LEU A 20 -5.96 -46.30 -45.42
CA LEU A 20 -7.25 -46.13 -44.76
C LEU A 20 -7.23 -46.47 -43.27
N VAL A 21 -6.33 -47.35 -42.82
CA VAL A 21 -6.19 -47.65 -41.38
C VAL A 21 -5.42 -46.54 -40.65
N LEU A 22 -4.50 -45.84 -41.35
CA LEU A 22 -3.75 -44.73 -40.77
C LEU A 22 -4.63 -43.48 -40.54
N LEU A 23 -5.63 -43.24 -41.40
CA LEU A 23 -6.55 -42.11 -41.26
C LEU A 23 -7.56 -42.28 -40.11
N CYS A 24 -8.01 -43.50 -39.82
CA CYS A 24 -8.90 -43.75 -38.69
C CYS A 24 -8.19 -43.69 -37.33
N VAL A 25 -6.88 -43.96 -37.28
CA VAL A 25 -6.08 -43.86 -36.03
C VAL A 25 -5.65 -42.41 -35.73
N LEU A 26 -5.60 -41.53 -36.74
CA LEU A 26 -5.35 -40.09 -36.55
C LEU A 26 -6.61 -39.30 -36.15
N ALA A 27 -7.81 -39.81 -36.40
CA ALA A 27 -9.07 -39.19 -35.98
C ALA A 27 -9.50 -39.51 -34.54
N PHE A 28 -8.80 -40.43 -33.87
CA PHE A 28 -9.03 -40.81 -32.47
C PHE A 28 -7.84 -40.47 -31.56
N GLN A 29 -7.08 -39.42 -31.88
CA GLN A 29 -6.33 -38.68 -30.87
C GLN A 29 -7.35 -37.93 -30.01
N ILE A 30 -7.87 -38.67 -29.04
CA ILE A 30 -8.46 -38.26 -27.78
C ILE A 30 -8.13 -36.79 -27.53
N LEU A 31 -9.09 -35.90 -27.82
CA LEU A 31 -9.18 -34.65 -27.09
C LEU A 31 -9.19 -35.08 -25.62
N PRO A 32 -8.20 -34.70 -24.81
CA PRO A 32 -8.44 -34.75 -23.39
C PRO A 32 -9.61 -33.78 -23.20
N THR A 33 -10.80 -34.31 -22.97
CA THR A 33 -11.74 -33.70 -22.02
C THR A 33 -11.03 -33.74 -20.67
N ALA A 34 -9.96 -32.94 -20.54
CA ALA A 34 -9.63 -32.37 -19.27
C ALA A 34 -10.88 -31.57 -18.95
N CYS A 35 -11.66 -32.07 -18.00
CA CYS A 35 -12.42 -31.23 -17.10
C CYS A 35 -11.36 -30.39 -16.35
N GLY A 36 -10.68 -29.51 -17.10
CA GLY A 36 -9.61 -28.66 -16.63
C GLY A 36 -10.32 -27.48 -16.02
N ALA A 37 -10.01 -27.20 -14.76
CA ALA A 37 -10.70 -26.17 -14.04
C ALA A 37 -10.58 -24.82 -14.72
N ALA A 38 -11.68 -24.08 -14.67
CA ALA A 38 -11.79 -22.81 -15.34
C ALA A 38 -10.74 -21.82 -14.78
N PRO A 39 -10.06 -21.05 -15.64
CA PRO A 39 -9.22 -19.95 -15.21
C PRO A 39 -10.08 -18.85 -14.53
N PRO A 40 -9.44 -17.96 -13.75
CA PRO A 40 -10.14 -16.86 -13.07
C PRO A 40 -11.04 -16.07 -14.04
N ARG A 41 -12.24 -15.70 -13.59
CA ARG A 41 -13.21 -14.94 -14.40
C ARG A 41 -12.83 -13.48 -14.56
N ARG A 42 -12.18 -12.90 -13.55
CA ARG A 42 -11.88 -11.47 -13.49
C ARG A 42 -10.41 -11.23 -13.18
N LEU A 43 -9.77 -10.36 -13.95
CA LEU A 43 -8.47 -9.78 -13.66
C LEU A 43 -8.67 -8.41 -12.99
N ILE A 44 -8.19 -8.27 -11.77
CA ILE A 44 -8.13 -7.00 -11.04
C ILE A 44 -6.67 -6.56 -11.02
N LEU A 45 -6.37 -5.54 -11.81
CA LEU A 45 -5.02 -5.06 -12.06
C LEU A 45 -4.81 -3.71 -11.37
N LEU A 46 -3.94 -3.71 -10.37
CA LEU A 46 -3.44 -2.52 -9.70
C LEU A 46 -2.23 -2.02 -10.51
N VAL A 47 -2.29 -0.78 -10.98
CA VAL A 47 -1.25 -0.13 -11.77
C VAL A 47 -0.79 1.11 -11.02
N ASP A 48 0.43 1.08 -10.51
CA ASP A 48 0.93 2.09 -9.56
C ASP A 48 1.09 3.47 -10.22
N GLY A 49 0.53 4.50 -9.58
CA GLY A 49 0.73 5.91 -9.92
C GLY A 49 0.27 6.41 -11.30
N VAL A 50 -0.62 5.72 -12.00
CA VAL A 50 -1.18 6.16 -13.30
C VAL A 50 -2.24 7.24 -13.11
N SER A 51 -2.03 8.41 -13.70
CA SER A 51 -2.99 9.51 -13.63
C SER A 51 -4.26 9.24 -14.43
N TYR A 52 -5.40 9.63 -13.85
CA TYR A 52 -6.68 9.76 -14.56
C TYR A 52 -6.56 10.55 -15.86
N ARG A 53 -5.81 11.66 -15.85
CA ARG A 53 -5.70 12.53 -17.03
C ARG A 53 -4.95 11.85 -18.17
N ASP A 54 -3.93 11.06 -17.85
CA ASP A 54 -3.17 10.32 -18.87
C ASP A 54 -4.02 9.21 -19.48
N MET A 55 -4.74 8.45 -18.65
CA MET A 55 -5.65 7.42 -19.15
C MET A 55 -6.78 8.02 -19.98
N GLN A 56 -7.37 9.13 -19.54
CA GLN A 56 -8.41 9.83 -20.29
C GLN A 56 -7.89 10.31 -21.65
N ALA A 57 -6.74 11.00 -21.67
CA ALA A 57 -6.12 11.47 -22.91
C ALA A 57 -5.78 10.30 -23.85
N LEU A 58 -5.39 9.14 -23.31
CA LEU A 58 -5.09 7.96 -24.09
C LEU A 58 -6.35 7.33 -24.73
N GLN A 59 -7.49 7.32 -24.03
CA GLN A 59 -8.78 6.88 -24.61
C GLN A 59 -9.25 7.83 -25.72
N GLU A 60 -9.08 9.14 -25.52
CA GLU A 60 -9.45 10.18 -26.49
C GLU A 60 -8.49 10.28 -27.69
N GLY A 61 -7.27 9.74 -27.55
CA GLY A 61 -6.19 9.86 -28.53
C GLY A 61 -5.35 11.12 -28.26
N VAL A 62 -4.08 10.91 -27.89
CA VAL A 62 -3.16 11.98 -27.50
C VAL A 62 -2.03 12.15 -28.51
N THR A 63 -1.68 13.41 -28.78
CA THR A 63 -0.45 13.75 -29.51
C THR A 63 0.49 14.50 -28.57
N TYR A 64 1.70 13.98 -28.39
CA TYR A 64 2.70 14.55 -27.48
C TYR A 64 4.09 14.46 -28.09
N LYS A 65 5.04 15.15 -27.47
CA LYS A 65 6.46 15.08 -27.83
C LYS A 65 7.22 14.39 -26.71
N ASP A 66 8.13 13.49 -27.05
CA ASP A 66 9.07 12.96 -26.07
C ASP A 66 10.12 13.99 -25.67
N ILE A 67 11.01 13.60 -24.75
CA ILE A 67 12.14 14.43 -24.28
C ILE A 67 13.12 14.83 -25.41
N HIS A 68 13.08 14.15 -26.56
CA HIS A 68 13.88 14.48 -27.75
C HIS A 68 13.12 15.33 -28.77
N GLY A 69 11.90 15.77 -28.43
CA GLY A 69 11.04 16.57 -29.30
C GLY A 69 10.37 15.77 -30.42
N ARG A 70 10.49 14.44 -30.44
CA ARG A 70 9.84 13.57 -31.44
C ARG A 70 8.36 13.50 -31.14
N GLN A 71 7.53 13.75 -32.15
CA GLN A 71 6.08 13.73 -32.01
C GLN A 71 5.55 12.30 -32.15
N PHE A 72 4.68 11.91 -31.22
CA PHE A 72 3.96 10.65 -31.22
C PHE A 72 2.46 10.93 -31.17
N HIS A 73 1.69 10.06 -31.81
CA HIS A 73 0.25 9.95 -31.59
C HIS A 73 -0.04 8.57 -31.01
N ARG A 74 -0.81 8.52 -29.94
CA ARG A 74 -1.16 7.27 -29.25
C ARG A 74 -2.63 7.29 -28.86
N GLN A 75 -3.27 6.14 -29.02
CA GLN A 75 -4.61 5.85 -28.53
C GLN A 75 -4.60 4.42 -27.98
N GLY A 76 -5.33 4.19 -26.91
CA GLY A 76 -5.45 2.88 -26.28
C GLY A 76 -6.58 2.87 -25.26
N PHE A 77 -7.05 1.67 -24.89
CA PHE A 77 -8.22 1.46 -24.04
C PHE A 77 -9.52 2.08 -24.59
N ASP A 78 -9.55 2.42 -25.88
CA ASP A 78 -10.73 2.93 -26.58
C ASP A 78 -11.65 1.79 -27.07
N HIS A 79 -11.13 0.56 -27.14
CA HIS A 79 -11.89 -0.63 -27.54
C HIS A 79 -12.09 -1.60 -26.36
N GLY A 80 -13.35 -1.93 -26.08
CA GLY A 80 -13.71 -2.95 -25.11
C GLY A 80 -13.61 -2.52 -23.64
N TYR A 81 -13.50 -1.21 -23.38
CA TYR A 81 -13.54 -0.61 -22.06
C TYR A 81 -14.57 0.51 -21.99
N PHE A 82 -15.10 0.76 -20.79
CA PHE A 82 -15.90 1.95 -20.52
C PHE A 82 -15.00 3.19 -20.37
N PRO A 83 -15.54 4.42 -20.44
CA PRO A 83 -14.78 5.62 -20.10
C PRO A 83 -14.15 5.50 -18.71
N VAL A 84 -12.89 5.93 -18.59
CA VAL A 84 -12.18 5.96 -17.30
C VAL A 84 -12.89 6.89 -16.33
N SER A 85 -12.96 6.48 -15.06
CA SER A 85 -13.40 7.32 -13.95
C SER A 85 -12.23 7.69 -13.04
N ARG A 86 -12.36 8.80 -12.31
CA ARG A 86 -11.40 9.23 -11.29
C ARG A 86 -11.50 8.33 -10.08
N MET A 87 -10.36 7.89 -9.56
CA MET A 87 -10.25 7.39 -8.19
C MET A 87 -9.37 8.33 -7.39
N VAL A 88 -9.97 9.11 -6.50
CA VAL A 88 -9.22 10.06 -5.66
C VAL A 88 -8.57 9.30 -4.51
N GLY A 89 -7.24 9.30 -4.48
CA GLY A 89 -6.44 8.66 -3.42
C GLY A 89 -6.43 9.41 -2.09
N THR A 90 -5.63 8.92 -1.14
CA THR A 90 -5.51 9.51 0.21
C THR A 90 -4.83 10.88 0.22
N PHE A 91 -4.65 11.49 1.40
CA PHE A 91 -3.70 12.58 1.59
C PHE A 91 -2.74 12.26 2.75
N PRO A 92 -1.41 12.29 2.54
CA PRO A 92 -0.74 12.44 1.24
C PRO A 92 -1.15 11.35 0.22
N SER A 93 -1.10 11.72 -1.07
CA SER A 93 -1.51 10.87 -2.21
C SER A 93 -0.37 9.92 -2.61
N ILE A 94 -0.14 8.89 -1.80
CA ILE A 94 0.99 7.96 -1.92
C ILE A 94 0.52 6.51 -1.73
N SER A 95 1.31 5.57 -2.23
CA SER A 95 0.88 4.18 -2.44
C SER A 95 0.56 3.42 -1.17
N ASP A 96 1.40 3.49 -0.14
CA ASP A 96 1.23 2.66 1.07
C ASP A 96 -0.13 2.90 1.77
N PRO A 97 -0.50 4.15 2.17
CA PRO A 97 -1.84 4.46 2.66
C PRO A 97 -2.96 4.21 1.65
N SER A 98 -2.78 4.58 0.37
CA SER A 98 -3.84 4.48 -0.63
C SER A 98 -4.22 3.02 -0.93
N TRP A 99 -3.24 2.16 -1.19
CA TRP A 99 -3.49 0.73 -1.38
C TRP A 99 -4.04 0.06 -0.13
N SER A 100 -3.55 0.46 1.05
CA SER A 100 -4.11 -0.04 2.31
C SER A 100 -5.59 0.33 2.46
N GLU A 101 -5.99 1.53 2.06
CA GLU A 101 -7.39 1.94 2.11
C GLU A 101 -8.24 1.25 1.05
N ILE A 102 -7.80 1.22 -0.22
CA ILE A 102 -8.50 0.56 -1.35
C ILE A 102 -8.78 -0.90 -1.03
N LEU A 103 -7.82 -1.57 -0.39
CA LEU A 103 -7.89 -2.98 -0.04
C LEU A 103 -8.42 -3.21 1.39
N ALA A 104 -8.83 -2.18 2.11
CA ALA A 104 -9.34 -2.30 3.49
C ALA A 104 -8.38 -3.06 4.43
N ASN A 105 -7.09 -2.75 4.34
CA ASN A 105 -6.03 -3.25 5.21
C ASN A 105 -5.94 -2.46 6.50
N GLN A 106 -5.11 -2.94 7.42
CA GLN A 106 -4.67 -2.12 8.55
C GLN A 106 -3.86 -0.92 8.03
N PRO A 107 -4.00 0.27 8.65
CA PRO A 107 -3.16 1.41 8.32
C PRO A 107 -1.67 1.06 8.48
N PRO A 108 -0.80 1.50 7.56
CA PRO A 108 0.64 1.28 7.71
C PRO A 108 1.20 2.06 8.91
N PRO A 109 2.39 1.70 9.43
CA PRO A 109 2.99 2.34 10.60
C PRO A 109 3.18 3.86 10.47
N GLY A 110 3.46 4.33 9.27
CA GLY A 110 3.58 5.73 8.88
C GLY A 110 3.25 5.90 7.41
N TYR A 111 3.37 7.12 6.89
CA TYR A 111 3.03 7.39 5.49
C TYR A 111 4.03 6.74 4.54
N GLN A 112 5.30 6.70 4.95
CA GLN A 112 6.35 6.01 4.23
C GLN A 112 7.07 5.02 5.15
N ARG A 113 8.00 4.26 4.58
CA ARG A 113 8.84 3.30 5.30
C ARG A 113 9.86 3.94 6.26
N THR A 114 10.15 5.23 6.08
CA THR A 114 10.77 6.05 7.13
C THR A 114 9.68 6.89 7.77
N TYR A 115 9.44 6.72 9.06
CA TYR A 115 8.35 7.37 9.79
C TYR A 115 8.77 7.70 11.22
N PHE A 116 8.03 8.56 11.92
CA PHE A 116 8.24 8.80 13.35
C PHE A 116 7.27 7.97 14.18
N ASP A 117 7.78 7.19 15.12
CA ASP A 117 6.97 6.48 16.10
C ASP A 117 6.78 7.35 17.35
N ALA A 118 5.54 7.78 17.58
CA ALA A 118 5.20 8.67 18.68
C ALA A 118 5.34 8.00 20.05
N ILE A 119 5.07 6.69 20.15
CA ILE A 119 5.19 5.92 21.40
C ILE A 119 6.67 5.76 21.77
N ARG A 120 7.52 5.47 20.78
CA ARG A 120 8.98 5.36 20.96
C ARG A 120 9.67 6.71 21.07
N ASN A 121 8.99 7.78 20.65
CA ASN A 121 9.56 9.09 20.42
C ASN A 121 10.86 9.00 19.58
N SER A 122 10.79 8.28 18.45
CA SER A 122 11.94 8.03 17.59
C SER A 122 11.54 7.91 16.13
N GLU A 123 12.35 8.46 15.23
CA GLU A 123 12.34 8.11 13.81
C GLU A 123 12.76 6.65 13.64
N ILE A 124 12.01 5.94 12.80
CA ILE A 124 12.25 4.56 12.37
C ILE A 124 12.47 4.63 10.86
N SER A 125 13.54 4.02 10.37
CA SER A 125 13.84 3.96 8.94
C SER A 125 13.90 2.51 8.49
N LEU A 126 12.96 2.14 7.63
CA LEU A 126 12.93 0.88 6.88
C LEU A 126 13.23 1.18 5.40
N ASN A 127 13.90 0.24 4.72
CA ASN A 127 14.31 0.45 3.33
C ASN A 127 13.15 0.20 2.35
N GLY A 128 12.39 1.24 2.02
CA GLY A 128 11.20 1.12 1.18
C GLY A 128 11.40 0.73 -0.28
N VAL A 129 12.64 0.75 -0.80
CA VAL A 129 12.91 0.29 -2.18
C VAL A 129 12.91 -1.23 -2.28
N ILE A 130 13.15 -1.95 -1.18
CA ILE A 130 13.37 -3.40 -1.19
C ILE A 130 12.41 -4.20 -0.29
N THR A 131 11.62 -3.52 0.55
CA THR A 131 10.69 -4.17 1.49
C THR A 131 9.29 -4.26 0.93
N SER A 132 8.60 -5.39 1.12
CA SER A 132 7.19 -5.53 0.78
C SER A 132 6.26 -4.93 1.81
N GLU A 133 5.09 -4.47 1.35
CA GLU A 133 3.98 -4.07 2.19
C GLU A 133 2.92 -5.17 2.29
N ASP A 134 1.99 -5.01 3.22
CA ASP A 134 0.92 -5.99 3.46
C ASP A 134 -0.05 -6.14 2.30
N TYR A 135 -0.31 -5.07 1.55
CA TYR A 135 -1.21 -5.12 0.40
C TYR A 135 -0.65 -5.98 -0.75
N GLU A 136 0.66 -5.92 -0.98
CA GLU A 136 1.31 -6.66 -2.07
C GLU A 136 1.18 -8.17 -1.90
N LYS A 137 1.22 -8.65 -0.65
CA LYS A 137 1.06 -10.08 -0.31
C LYS A 137 -0.34 -10.62 -0.60
N GLN A 138 -1.30 -9.73 -0.85
CA GLN A 138 -2.68 -10.11 -1.17
C GLN A 138 -2.87 -10.41 -2.64
N MET A 139 -1.91 -9.99 -3.47
CA MET A 139 -1.95 -10.20 -4.90
C MET A 139 -1.77 -11.68 -5.20
N THR A 140 -2.49 -12.16 -6.22
CA THR A 140 -2.20 -13.45 -6.82
C THR A 140 -0.80 -13.42 -7.45
N TRP A 141 -0.48 -12.30 -8.10
CA TRP A 141 0.82 -12.05 -8.71
C TRP A 141 1.34 -10.64 -8.42
N GLN A 142 2.61 -10.55 -8.08
CA GLN A 142 3.34 -9.30 -7.97
C GLN A 142 4.82 -9.54 -8.29
N MET A 143 5.57 -8.48 -8.55
CA MET A 143 7.03 -8.61 -8.65
C MET A 143 7.63 -8.91 -7.26
N ASP A 144 8.13 -10.13 -7.11
CA ASP A 144 8.75 -10.59 -5.86
C ASP A 144 10.21 -10.14 -5.73
N GLY A 145 10.58 -9.80 -4.48
CA GLY A 145 11.96 -9.59 -4.07
C GLY A 145 12.50 -8.18 -4.31
N GLY A 146 13.31 -7.72 -3.34
CA GLY A 146 13.87 -6.36 -3.36
C GLY A 146 14.80 -6.05 -4.54
N LEU A 147 15.40 -7.06 -5.18
CA LEU A 147 16.23 -6.86 -6.37
C LEU A 147 15.38 -6.45 -7.58
N GLY A 148 14.21 -7.07 -7.79
CA GLY A 148 13.31 -6.73 -8.89
C GLY A 148 12.83 -5.27 -8.77
N ARG A 149 12.43 -4.88 -7.57
CA ARG A 149 12.03 -3.49 -7.25
C ARG A 149 13.16 -2.51 -7.43
N PHE A 150 14.34 -2.83 -6.92
CA PHE A 150 15.51 -1.99 -7.16
C PHE A 150 15.81 -1.81 -8.66
N LEU A 151 15.66 -2.88 -9.45
CA LEU A 151 15.83 -2.82 -10.91
C LEU A 151 14.75 -1.99 -11.62
N SER A 152 13.53 -1.85 -11.07
CA SER A 152 12.51 -0.96 -11.65
C SER A 152 12.92 0.50 -11.61
N TYR A 153 13.71 0.90 -10.61
CA TYR A 153 14.29 2.25 -10.51
C TYR A 153 15.53 2.45 -11.40
N ILE A 154 16.07 1.38 -12.01
CA ILE A 154 17.20 1.47 -12.95
C ILE A 154 16.72 1.40 -14.40
N ALA A 155 15.78 0.50 -14.69
CA ALA A 155 15.28 0.25 -16.03
C ALA A 155 13.76 0.02 -16.02
N PRO A 156 12.96 1.05 -15.70
CA PRO A 156 11.51 0.91 -15.47
C PRO A 156 10.77 0.29 -16.65
N GLN A 157 11.12 0.65 -17.89
CA GLN A 157 10.51 0.06 -19.10
C GLN A 157 10.77 -1.44 -19.23
N ARG A 158 11.96 -1.92 -18.84
CA ARG A 158 12.28 -3.35 -18.89
C ARG A 158 11.59 -4.10 -17.75
N ALA A 159 11.56 -3.51 -16.56
CA ALA A 159 10.81 -4.05 -15.44
C ALA A 159 9.33 -4.18 -15.79
N PHE A 160 8.73 -3.16 -16.40
CA PHE A 160 7.35 -3.19 -16.89
C PHE A 160 7.08 -4.29 -17.90
N GLN A 161 7.95 -4.45 -18.90
CA GLN A 161 7.81 -5.54 -19.87
C GLN A 161 7.90 -6.92 -19.21
N TYR A 162 8.77 -7.07 -18.21
CA TYR A 162 8.84 -8.29 -17.41
C TYR A 162 7.56 -8.51 -16.62
N GLU A 163 7.11 -7.51 -15.85
CA GLU A 163 5.90 -7.58 -15.02
C GLU A 163 4.68 -7.96 -15.87
N LEU A 164 4.50 -7.30 -17.01
CA LEU A 164 3.40 -7.54 -17.93
C LEU A 164 3.41 -8.97 -18.50
N ASN A 165 4.57 -9.44 -18.95
CA ASN A 165 4.67 -10.78 -19.54
C ASN A 165 4.52 -11.89 -18.49
N ALA A 166 5.19 -11.74 -17.35
CA ALA A 166 5.13 -12.71 -16.26
C ALA A 166 3.72 -12.81 -15.66
N MET A 167 3.03 -11.67 -15.45
CA MET A 167 1.65 -11.65 -14.98
C MET A 167 0.70 -12.36 -15.93
N VAL A 168 0.79 -12.08 -17.24
CA VAL A 168 -0.09 -12.72 -18.24
C VAL A 168 0.18 -14.22 -18.35
N GLU A 169 1.46 -14.63 -18.27
CA GLU A 169 1.83 -16.03 -18.26
C GLU A 169 1.27 -16.75 -17.03
N ASP A 170 1.43 -16.18 -15.83
CA ASP A 170 0.91 -16.74 -14.58
C ASP A 170 -0.62 -16.80 -14.56
N PHE A 171 -1.30 -15.75 -15.04
CA PHE A 171 -2.75 -15.73 -15.18
C PHE A 171 -3.25 -16.89 -16.06
N LEU A 172 -2.60 -17.13 -17.21
CA LEU A 172 -2.98 -18.18 -18.15
C LEU A 172 -2.65 -19.60 -17.67
N GLN A 173 -1.76 -19.73 -16.70
CA GLN A 173 -1.41 -21.00 -16.04
C GLN A 173 -2.23 -21.25 -14.78
N THR A 174 -2.93 -20.22 -14.26
CA THR A 174 -3.76 -20.33 -13.07
C THR A 174 -5.08 -21.03 -13.40
N HIS A 175 -5.28 -22.18 -12.77
CA HIS A 175 -6.51 -22.98 -12.82
C HIS A 175 -6.91 -23.36 -11.39
N ASP A 176 -8.16 -23.79 -11.18
CA ASP A 176 -8.66 -24.23 -9.86
C ASP A 176 -8.61 -23.16 -8.75
N GLY A 177 -8.56 -21.89 -9.14
CA GLY A 177 -8.38 -20.75 -8.24
C GLY A 177 -9.65 -19.94 -7.96
N PRO A 178 -9.53 -18.83 -7.20
CA PRO A 178 -10.62 -17.88 -7.01
C PRO A 178 -11.11 -17.28 -8.34
N THR A 179 -12.36 -16.78 -8.30
CA THR A 179 -12.99 -16.07 -9.42
C THR A 179 -12.20 -14.83 -9.82
N ASN A 180 -11.61 -14.14 -8.83
CA ASN A 180 -10.79 -12.95 -9.01
C ASN A 180 -9.29 -13.27 -8.97
N TYR A 181 -8.56 -12.76 -9.95
CA TYR A 181 -7.10 -12.76 -9.98
C TYR A 181 -6.58 -11.34 -9.74
N TYR A 182 -5.77 -11.16 -8.70
CA TYR A 182 -5.21 -9.85 -8.34
C TYR A 182 -3.77 -9.75 -8.79
N ALA A 183 -3.43 -8.68 -9.51
CA ALA A 183 -2.08 -8.40 -9.95
C ALA A 183 -1.68 -6.95 -9.66
N LEU A 184 -0.40 -6.73 -9.33
CA LEU A 184 0.18 -5.40 -9.15
C LEU A 184 1.33 -5.16 -10.15
N ILE A 185 1.23 -4.09 -10.93
CA ILE A 185 2.31 -3.54 -11.76
C ILE A 185 2.85 -2.30 -11.05
N HIS A 186 4.08 -2.36 -10.56
CA HIS A 186 4.72 -1.28 -9.80
C HIS A 186 5.52 -0.33 -10.70
N SER A 187 6.09 -0.83 -11.79
CA SER A 187 7.07 -0.09 -12.58
C SER A 187 6.54 1.17 -13.28
N THR A 188 5.22 1.37 -13.38
CA THR A 188 4.60 2.58 -13.96
C THR A 188 4.87 3.82 -13.13
N ASP A 189 4.88 3.73 -11.80
CA ASP A 189 5.24 4.85 -10.94
C ASP A 189 6.74 5.16 -11.03
N SER A 190 7.58 4.12 -10.92
CA SER A 190 9.04 4.24 -11.12
C SER A 190 9.39 4.89 -12.48
N ALA A 191 8.65 4.55 -13.53
CA ALA A 191 8.82 5.15 -14.86
C ALA A 191 8.51 6.64 -14.85
N GLN A 192 7.40 7.06 -14.23
CA GLN A 192 7.00 8.47 -14.20
C GLN A 192 7.98 9.32 -13.40
N HIS A 193 8.55 8.80 -12.31
CA HIS A 193 9.65 9.45 -11.63
C HIS A 193 10.91 9.64 -12.50
N LEU A 194 11.11 8.81 -13.52
CA LEU A 194 12.33 8.72 -14.36
C LEU A 194 12.11 9.09 -15.84
N TYR A 195 11.13 9.94 -16.16
CA TYR A 195 10.81 10.37 -17.55
C TYR A 195 10.42 9.21 -18.50
N GLY A 196 9.92 8.11 -17.96
CA GLY A 196 9.37 7.02 -18.75
C GLY A 196 8.19 7.50 -19.59
N ASP A 197 8.13 7.02 -20.83
CA ASP A 197 7.01 7.26 -21.74
C ASP A 197 5.78 6.45 -21.28
N ILE A 198 5.01 7.02 -20.35
CA ILE A 198 3.85 6.35 -19.73
C ILE A 198 2.80 5.99 -20.77
N PHE A 199 2.56 6.83 -21.78
CA PHE A 199 1.62 6.52 -22.86
C PHE A 199 2.06 5.30 -23.67
N ALA A 200 3.36 5.15 -23.95
CA ALA A 200 3.86 3.94 -24.62
C ALA A 200 3.66 2.68 -23.77
N MET A 201 3.91 2.78 -22.47
CA MET A 201 3.73 1.66 -21.53
C MET A 201 2.26 1.27 -21.44
N LEU A 202 1.35 2.23 -21.31
CA LEU A 202 -0.08 2.00 -21.27
C LEU A 202 -0.63 1.43 -22.59
N CYS A 203 -0.16 1.88 -23.76
CA CYS A 203 -0.48 1.23 -25.04
C CYS A 203 -0.01 -0.24 -25.08
N ALA A 204 1.18 -0.54 -24.55
CA ALA A 204 1.68 -1.90 -24.49
C ALA A 204 0.86 -2.77 -23.52
N LEU A 205 0.41 -2.20 -22.40
CA LEU A 205 -0.54 -2.84 -21.48
C LEU A 205 -1.85 -3.17 -22.19
N ASP A 206 -2.50 -2.18 -22.82
CA ASP A 206 -3.75 -2.38 -23.56
C ASP A 206 -3.60 -3.48 -24.61
N ALA A 207 -2.59 -3.39 -25.49
CA ALA A 207 -2.34 -4.39 -26.52
C ALA A 207 -2.19 -5.81 -25.95
N LYS A 208 -1.51 -5.96 -24.80
CA LYS A 208 -1.35 -7.26 -24.13
C LYS A 208 -2.65 -7.74 -23.49
N LEU A 209 -3.43 -6.84 -22.88
CA LEU A 209 -4.73 -7.19 -22.32
C LEU A 209 -5.74 -7.58 -23.41
N GLN A 210 -5.74 -6.93 -24.57
CA GLN A 210 -6.55 -7.36 -25.72
C GLN A 210 -6.16 -8.77 -26.18
N GLN A 211 -4.86 -9.05 -26.32
CA GLN A 211 -4.37 -10.40 -26.64
C GLN A 211 -4.81 -11.43 -25.60
N LEU A 212 -4.71 -11.09 -24.31
CA LEU A 212 -5.16 -11.96 -23.22
C LEU A 212 -6.68 -12.24 -23.33
N ARG A 213 -7.50 -11.22 -23.60
CA ARG A 213 -8.94 -11.37 -23.81
C ARG A 213 -9.26 -12.28 -24.99
N ASP A 214 -8.54 -12.14 -26.11
CA ASP A 214 -8.75 -12.99 -27.28
C ASP A 214 -8.42 -14.46 -26.99
N VAL A 215 -7.27 -14.72 -26.33
CA VAL A 215 -6.89 -16.07 -25.90
C VAL A 215 -7.92 -16.63 -24.91
N TYR A 216 -8.37 -15.82 -23.96
CA TYR A 216 -9.35 -16.22 -22.96
C TYR A 216 -10.70 -16.56 -23.60
N ARG A 217 -11.19 -15.71 -24.52
CA ARG A 217 -12.44 -15.94 -25.26
C ARG A 217 -12.37 -17.23 -26.08
N LEU A 218 -11.24 -17.50 -26.72
CA LEU A 218 -11.02 -18.74 -27.48
C LEU A 218 -11.02 -19.99 -26.60
N ARG A 219 -10.48 -19.90 -25.37
CA ARG A 219 -10.42 -21.03 -24.43
C ARG A 219 -11.74 -21.26 -23.68
N GLU A 220 -12.36 -20.19 -23.20
CA GLU A 220 -13.47 -20.25 -22.24
C GLU A 220 -14.83 -19.94 -22.85
N GLY A 221 -14.89 -19.48 -24.11
CA GLY A 221 -16.14 -19.13 -24.79
C GLY A 221 -16.85 -17.91 -24.20
N ARG A 222 -16.18 -17.10 -23.37
CA ARG A 222 -16.71 -15.90 -22.72
C ARG A 222 -15.65 -14.80 -22.59
N GLU A 223 -16.08 -13.57 -22.32
CA GLU A 223 -15.18 -12.46 -22.03
C GLU A 223 -14.42 -12.64 -20.70
N LEU A 224 -13.17 -12.20 -20.70
CA LEU A 224 -12.44 -11.89 -19.47
C LEU A 224 -12.90 -10.52 -18.94
N GLU A 225 -13.37 -10.50 -17.69
CA GLU A 225 -13.66 -9.26 -16.99
C GLU A 225 -12.34 -8.63 -16.52
N ILE A 226 -12.12 -7.35 -16.79
CA ILE A 226 -10.91 -6.63 -16.42
C ILE A 226 -11.31 -5.37 -15.65
N LEU A 227 -10.70 -5.18 -14.48
CA LEU A 227 -10.78 -3.98 -13.67
C LEU A 227 -9.36 -3.43 -13.47
N LEU A 228 -9.13 -2.18 -13.86
CA LEU A 228 -7.86 -1.45 -13.67
C LEU A 228 -8.05 -0.37 -12.61
N LEU A 229 -7.11 -0.33 -11.66
CA LEU A 229 -7.09 0.61 -10.54
C LEU A 229 -5.72 1.30 -10.50
N SER A 230 -5.71 2.60 -10.21
CA SER A 230 -4.49 3.29 -9.79
C SER A 230 -4.78 4.17 -8.59
N ASP A 231 -3.94 4.09 -7.59
CA ASP A 231 -4.03 4.68 -6.27
C ASP A 231 -3.87 6.20 -6.23
N HIS A 232 -3.02 6.76 -7.10
CA HIS A 232 -2.78 8.19 -7.16
C HIS A 232 -2.45 8.66 -8.58
N GLY A 233 -2.38 9.99 -8.74
CA GLY A 233 -1.94 10.60 -9.99
C GLY A 233 -0.44 10.89 -9.99
N ASN A 234 0.01 11.58 -11.04
CA ASN A 234 1.37 12.11 -11.15
C ASN A 234 1.29 13.50 -11.77
N ASN A 235 2.07 14.45 -11.24
CA ASN A 235 1.99 15.84 -11.70
C ASN A 235 2.85 16.14 -12.93
N HIS A 236 3.64 15.17 -13.42
CA HIS A 236 4.58 15.34 -14.55
C HIS A 236 5.44 16.61 -14.40
N ALA A 237 5.77 16.97 -13.15
CA ALA A 237 6.57 18.14 -12.84
C ALA A 237 8.04 17.90 -13.19
N THR A 238 8.35 17.98 -14.48
CA THR A 238 9.70 17.95 -15.02
C THR A 238 10.54 19.04 -14.36
N ASP A 239 11.72 18.70 -13.83
CA ASP A 239 12.65 19.62 -13.17
C ASP A 239 12.14 20.23 -11.85
N GLY A 240 11.50 19.41 -11.02
CA GLY A 240 11.02 19.79 -9.70
C GLY A 240 12.05 20.59 -8.87
N ASN A 241 11.65 21.79 -8.44
CA ASN A 241 12.44 22.64 -7.55
C ASN A 241 12.44 22.04 -6.15
N ARG A 242 13.61 21.69 -5.65
CA ARG A 242 13.71 21.14 -4.31
C ARG A 242 13.26 22.14 -3.23
N VAL A 243 12.34 21.71 -2.37
CA VAL A 243 11.92 22.50 -1.21
C VAL A 243 12.99 22.44 -0.11
N ALA A 244 13.37 23.61 0.42
CA ALA A 244 14.47 23.73 1.38
C ALA A 244 13.99 23.64 2.85
N VAL A 245 13.12 22.67 3.18
CA VAL A 245 12.43 22.57 4.49
C VAL A 245 13.41 22.63 5.66
N ARG A 246 14.43 21.76 5.66
CA ARG A 246 15.44 21.69 6.74
C ARG A 246 16.17 23.02 6.92
N ARG A 247 16.59 23.66 5.83
CA ARG A 247 17.30 24.95 5.87
C ARG A 247 16.40 26.06 6.41
N PHE A 248 15.14 26.06 5.98
CA PHE A 248 14.13 27.03 6.38
C PHE A 248 13.83 26.92 7.89
N LEU A 249 13.57 25.71 8.39
CA LEU A 249 13.31 25.44 9.80
C LEU A 249 14.53 25.77 10.69
N ASN A 250 15.73 25.37 10.26
CA ASN A 250 16.97 25.72 10.97
C ASN A 250 17.16 27.24 11.09
N LYS A 251 16.87 28.01 10.02
CA LYS A 251 16.96 29.47 10.04
C LYS A 251 15.95 30.10 11.03
N ALA A 252 14.81 29.46 11.24
CA ALA A 252 13.81 29.86 12.21
C ALA A 252 14.09 29.36 13.64
N GLY A 253 15.23 28.72 13.89
CA GLY A 253 15.66 28.26 15.21
C GLY A 253 15.15 26.88 15.62
N TYR A 254 14.52 26.13 14.71
CA TYR A 254 14.15 24.74 14.95
C TYR A 254 15.35 23.81 14.73
N ARG A 255 15.37 22.70 15.47
CA ARG A 255 16.38 21.65 15.31
C ARG A 255 15.74 20.42 14.72
N ILE A 256 16.25 19.97 13.59
CA ILE A 256 15.80 18.71 13.01
C ILE A 256 16.52 17.54 13.68
N THR A 257 15.76 16.70 14.37
CA THR A 257 16.24 15.59 15.20
C THR A 257 15.53 14.29 14.82
N THR A 258 15.92 13.17 15.43
CA THR A 258 15.21 11.88 15.31
C THR A 258 14.26 11.62 16.49
N SER A 259 14.17 12.54 17.46
CA SER A 259 13.30 12.45 18.64
C SER A 259 12.93 13.84 19.12
N ILE A 260 11.74 14.02 19.69
CA ILE A 260 11.24 15.30 20.18
C ILE A 260 11.50 15.37 21.69
N ARG A 261 12.44 16.21 22.13
CA ARG A 261 12.78 16.37 23.56
C ARG A 261 12.53 17.78 24.07
N ASN A 262 12.49 18.75 23.17
CA ASN A 262 12.29 20.17 23.45
C ASN A 262 11.23 20.72 22.49
N SER A 263 10.67 21.89 22.81
CA SER A 263 9.64 22.51 21.98
C SER A 263 10.08 22.73 20.53
N LYS A 264 11.31 23.21 20.33
CA LYS A 264 11.91 23.48 19.01
C LYS A 264 12.53 22.27 18.31
N ASP A 265 12.37 21.06 18.84
CA ASP A 265 12.78 19.85 18.12
C ASP A 265 11.68 19.44 17.12
N VAL A 266 12.10 19.09 15.90
CA VAL A 266 11.21 18.66 14.82
C VAL A 266 11.78 17.38 14.20
N VAL A 267 10.93 16.39 13.94
CA VAL A 267 11.31 15.20 13.18
C VAL A 267 10.74 15.31 11.77
N LEU A 268 11.58 15.03 10.77
CA LEU A 268 11.27 15.09 9.34
C LEU A 268 11.64 13.75 8.70
N PRO A 269 10.79 12.71 8.83
CA PRO A 269 11.01 11.48 8.09
C PRO A 269 11.07 11.80 6.58
N THR A 270 11.95 11.12 5.84
CA THR A 270 12.12 11.36 4.40
C THR A 270 12.57 10.10 3.70
N ALA A 271 11.77 9.56 2.76
CA ALA A 271 12.13 8.36 2.01
C ALA A 271 11.98 8.46 0.47
N GLY A 272 11.10 9.31 -0.08
CA GLY A 272 10.78 9.36 -1.52
C GLY A 272 11.16 10.64 -2.27
N ILE A 273 10.69 10.75 -3.53
CA ILE A 273 10.63 12.00 -4.33
C ILE A 273 9.18 12.45 -4.37
N GLU A 274 8.83 13.38 -3.49
CA GLU A 274 7.43 13.61 -3.14
C GLU A 274 7.02 15.08 -3.25
N SER A 275 5.76 15.35 -3.58
CA SER A 275 5.14 16.68 -3.57
C SER A 275 4.54 17.03 -2.21
N TRP A 276 5.05 16.46 -1.13
CA TRP A 276 4.56 16.69 0.22
C TRP A 276 5.66 16.54 1.27
N VAL A 277 5.36 16.95 2.51
CA VAL A 277 6.28 16.83 3.66
C VAL A 277 5.48 16.49 4.91
N GLU A 278 5.89 15.43 5.63
CA GLU A 278 5.48 15.19 7.01
C GLU A 278 6.39 15.89 8.01
N ILE A 279 5.78 16.39 9.08
CA ILE A 279 6.48 17.05 10.18
C ILE A 279 5.85 16.61 11.50
N HIS A 280 6.69 16.13 12.41
CA HIS A 280 6.31 15.85 13.79
C HIS A 280 6.97 16.87 14.72
N ASN A 281 6.17 17.46 15.60
CA ASN A 281 6.62 18.52 16.51
C ASN A 281 5.92 18.42 17.87
N SER A 282 6.40 19.18 18.84
CA SER A 282 5.71 19.32 20.13
C SER A 282 4.35 20.02 19.95
N PRO A 283 3.25 19.58 20.61
CA PRO A 283 1.92 20.14 20.39
C PRO A 283 1.84 21.66 20.54
N GLY A 284 2.53 22.23 21.54
CA GLY A 284 2.55 23.68 21.79
C GLY A 284 3.20 24.52 20.68
N GLU A 285 3.87 23.90 19.71
CA GLU A 285 4.54 24.58 18.58
C GLU A 285 3.80 24.42 17.25
N THR A 286 2.73 23.62 17.19
CA THR A 286 2.05 23.27 15.93
C THR A 286 1.56 24.51 15.19
N GLU A 287 0.83 25.41 15.86
CA GLU A 287 0.26 26.59 15.19
C GLU A 287 1.35 27.56 14.71
N THR A 288 2.38 27.80 15.52
CA THR A 288 3.55 28.60 15.15
C THR A 288 4.26 28.04 13.93
N LEU A 289 4.45 26.70 13.89
CA LEU A 289 5.07 26.02 12.76
C LEU A 289 4.20 26.09 11.51
N VAL A 290 2.88 25.90 11.60
CA VAL A 290 1.98 26.01 10.44
C VAL A 290 2.06 27.42 9.84
N GLN A 291 2.01 28.46 10.67
CA GLN A 291 2.14 29.83 10.19
C GLN A 291 3.51 30.09 9.54
N LEU A 292 4.59 29.62 10.17
CA LEU A 292 5.93 29.75 9.61
C LEU A 292 6.07 29.01 8.27
N LEU A 293 5.61 27.75 8.21
CA LEU A 293 5.67 26.90 7.02
C LEU A 293 4.80 27.43 5.88
N SER A 294 3.73 28.16 6.16
CA SER A 294 2.95 28.83 5.11
C SER A 294 3.79 29.79 4.26
N HIS A 295 4.89 30.32 4.80
CA HIS A 295 5.84 31.19 4.10
C HIS A 295 7.01 30.44 3.43
N LEU A 296 7.08 29.11 3.53
CA LEU A 296 8.11 28.32 2.88
C LEU A 296 7.89 28.35 1.35
N LYS A 297 8.92 28.76 0.62
CA LYS A 297 8.90 28.74 -0.86
C LYS A 297 8.63 27.32 -1.35
N GLY A 298 7.59 27.18 -2.19
CA GLY A 298 7.16 25.90 -2.76
C GLY A 298 5.93 25.29 -2.09
N VAL A 299 5.50 25.83 -0.94
CA VAL A 299 4.25 25.39 -0.29
C VAL A 299 3.03 25.82 -1.11
N ASP A 300 2.08 24.91 -1.24
CA ASP A 300 0.72 25.21 -1.70
C ASP A 300 -0.19 25.41 -0.49
N VAL A 301 -0.34 24.34 0.31
CA VAL A 301 -1.21 24.26 1.49
C VAL A 301 -0.48 23.55 2.63
N VAL A 302 -0.64 24.02 3.86
CA VAL A 302 -0.19 23.41 5.11
C VAL A 302 -1.42 23.02 5.91
N THR A 303 -1.42 21.81 6.44
CA THR A 303 -2.51 21.27 7.24
C THR A 303 -2.00 20.72 8.55
N ALA A 304 -2.78 20.84 9.61
CA ALA A 304 -2.42 20.32 10.92
C ALA A 304 -3.65 19.99 11.75
N ARG A 305 -3.51 19.03 12.66
CA ARG A 305 -4.47 18.87 13.75
C ARG A 305 -4.26 19.97 14.78
N ILE A 306 -5.35 20.62 15.22
CA ILE A 306 -5.26 21.61 16.28
C ILE A 306 -5.03 20.89 17.62
N PRO A 307 -3.98 21.22 18.38
CA PRO A 307 -3.74 20.63 19.70
C PRO A 307 -4.97 20.75 20.61
N ASP A 308 -5.23 19.69 21.38
CA ASP A 308 -6.35 19.59 22.33
C ASP A 308 -7.76 19.71 21.72
N GLN A 309 -7.88 19.72 20.39
CA GLN A 309 -9.15 19.73 19.66
C GLN A 309 -9.22 18.52 18.72
N THR A 310 -9.75 17.40 19.22
CA THR A 310 -9.68 16.10 18.54
C THR A 310 -10.22 16.08 17.12
N ASN A 311 -11.28 16.84 16.85
CA ASN A 311 -11.96 16.84 15.56
C ASN A 311 -11.85 18.18 14.83
N ARG A 312 -10.79 18.96 15.11
CA ARG A 312 -10.57 20.25 14.43
C ARG A 312 -9.19 20.33 13.80
N PHE A 313 -9.16 20.80 12.56
CA PHE A 313 -7.98 20.82 11.72
C PHE A 313 -7.79 22.22 11.15
N LEU A 314 -6.54 22.67 11.11
CA LEU A 314 -6.12 23.95 10.55
C LEU A 314 -5.66 23.75 9.11
N ILE A 315 -6.05 24.69 8.24
CA ILE A 315 -5.57 24.78 6.87
C ILE A 315 -5.01 26.19 6.66
N MET A 316 -3.79 26.29 6.15
CA MET A 316 -3.21 27.56 5.70
C MET A 316 -2.56 27.42 4.33
N ASN A 317 -2.64 28.44 3.48
CA ASN A 317 -1.95 28.42 2.19
C ASN A 317 -0.76 29.39 2.15
N SER A 318 -0.04 29.40 1.03
CA SER A 318 1.12 30.27 0.84
C SER A 318 0.86 31.79 0.85
N LYS A 319 -0.41 32.22 0.86
CA LYS A 319 -0.84 33.61 1.02
C LYS A 319 -1.21 33.96 2.46
N ALA A 320 -0.95 33.05 3.40
CA ALA A 320 -1.39 33.12 4.80
C ALA A 320 -2.93 33.21 4.96
N GLU A 321 -3.69 32.77 3.96
CA GLU A 321 -5.11 32.52 4.12
C GLU A 321 -5.30 31.32 5.06
N ARG A 322 -6.35 31.34 5.87
CA ARG A 322 -6.58 30.46 6.99
C ARG A 322 -8.03 30.01 7.06
N ALA A 323 -8.22 28.71 7.28
CA ALA A 323 -9.51 28.10 7.50
C ALA A 323 -9.40 26.92 8.47
N THR A 324 -10.53 26.45 8.97
CA THR A 324 -10.62 25.24 9.79
C THR A 324 -11.60 24.23 9.21
N ILE A 325 -11.31 22.96 9.46
CA ILE A 325 -12.24 21.83 9.28
C ILE A 325 -12.72 21.42 10.66
N ASP A 326 -14.03 21.36 10.87
CA ASP A 326 -14.63 20.61 11.96
C ASP A 326 -15.16 19.28 11.43
N TRP A 327 -14.82 18.19 12.10
CA TRP A 327 -15.24 16.84 11.73
C TRP A 327 -16.21 16.26 12.76
N ASN A 328 -17.29 15.65 12.29
CA ASN A 328 -18.17 14.86 13.13
C ASN A 328 -18.03 13.38 12.73
N PRO A 329 -17.25 12.59 13.47
CA PRO A 329 -17.00 11.18 13.13
C PRO A 329 -18.26 10.32 13.20
N ALA A 330 -19.21 10.64 14.09
CA ALA A 330 -20.42 9.84 14.26
C ALA A 330 -21.37 9.94 13.06
N ARG A 331 -21.31 11.06 12.31
CA ARG A 331 -22.15 11.31 11.13
C ARG A 331 -21.38 11.26 9.81
N SER A 332 -20.07 11.02 9.85
CA SER A 332 -19.17 11.19 8.70
C SER A 332 -19.46 12.50 7.95
N SER A 333 -19.42 13.61 8.68
CA SER A 333 -19.77 14.94 8.14
C SER A 333 -18.72 15.97 8.51
N PHE A 334 -18.60 16.99 7.66
CA PHE A 334 -17.57 18.01 7.74
C PHE A 334 -18.18 19.39 7.62
N ARG A 335 -17.59 20.34 8.35
CA ARG A 335 -17.83 21.77 8.18
C ARG A 335 -16.50 22.45 7.85
N TYR A 336 -16.52 23.28 6.82
CA TYR A 336 -15.40 24.14 6.45
C TYR A 336 -15.71 25.58 6.84
N SER A 337 -14.81 26.23 7.56
CA SER A 337 -14.98 27.63 8.01
C SER A 337 -13.74 28.44 7.67
N THR A 338 -13.91 29.53 6.92
CA THR A 338 -12.79 30.43 6.60
C THR A 338 -12.64 31.52 7.65
N GLU A 339 -11.41 31.75 8.12
CA GLU A 339 -11.08 32.81 9.07
C GLU A 339 -10.47 34.02 8.34
N ILE A 340 -9.51 33.78 7.45
CA ILE A 340 -8.85 34.80 6.62
C ILE A 340 -8.73 34.26 5.19
N GLY A 341 -9.33 34.93 4.21
CA GLY A 341 -9.30 34.44 2.82
C GLY A 341 -9.95 33.06 2.66
N ASP A 342 -9.51 32.28 1.67
CA ASP A 342 -10.02 30.93 1.39
C ASP A 342 -8.90 30.01 0.89
N PRO A 343 -8.16 29.32 1.78
CA PRO A 343 -6.91 28.69 1.42
C PRO A 343 -7.01 27.59 0.35
N ILE A 344 -8.18 26.95 0.23
CA ILE A 344 -8.45 25.88 -0.75
C ILE A 344 -9.59 26.22 -1.71
N GLY A 345 -10.13 27.44 -1.70
CA GLY A 345 -11.16 27.89 -2.65
C GLY A 345 -12.54 27.24 -2.45
N TYR A 346 -12.91 26.87 -1.22
CA TYR A 346 -14.12 26.12 -0.91
C TYR A 346 -15.36 26.97 -0.61
N ARG A 347 -15.27 28.30 -0.57
CA ARG A 347 -16.45 29.16 -0.38
C ARG A 347 -17.54 28.92 -1.44
N PRO A 348 -17.24 28.84 -2.76
CA PRO A 348 -18.27 28.52 -3.77
C PRO A 348 -18.88 27.13 -3.57
N VAL A 349 -18.12 26.17 -3.05
CA VAL A 349 -18.60 24.81 -2.74
C VAL A 349 -19.62 24.87 -1.60
N ILE A 350 -19.35 25.62 -0.53
CA ILE A 350 -20.31 25.85 0.56
C ILE A 350 -21.59 26.49 0.04
N GLU A 351 -21.49 27.51 -0.82
CA GLU A 351 -22.65 28.15 -1.42
C GLU A 351 -23.50 27.17 -2.26
N ALA A 352 -22.85 26.26 -2.99
CA ALA A 352 -23.53 25.21 -3.76
C ALA A 352 -24.24 24.21 -2.84
N LEU A 353 -23.57 23.74 -1.77
CA LEU A 353 -24.17 22.86 -0.77
C LEU A 353 -25.39 23.52 -0.08
N ALA A 354 -25.27 24.80 0.28
CA ALA A 354 -26.36 25.58 0.87
C ALA A 354 -27.57 25.67 -0.09
N LYS A 355 -27.34 25.99 -1.36
CA LYS A 355 -28.41 26.07 -2.38
C LYS A 355 -29.16 24.75 -2.57
N ARG A 356 -28.49 23.62 -2.34
CA ARG A 356 -29.09 22.27 -2.40
C ARG A 356 -29.70 21.80 -1.07
N ASN A 357 -29.69 22.63 -0.03
CA ASN A 357 -30.08 22.25 1.34
C ASN A 357 -29.31 21.03 1.86
N ALA A 358 -28.03 20.91 1.50
CA ALA A 358 -27.15 19.82 1.91
C ALA A 358 -26.35 20.12 3.19
N LEU A 359 -26.49 21.33 3.74
CA LEU A 359 -25.92 21.73 5.04
C LEU A 359 -26.98 21.61 6.13
N ASP A 360 -26.61 21.06 7.28
CA ASP A 360 -27.44 21.09 8.48
C ASP A 360 -27.42 22.46 9.18
N SER A 361 -28.18 22.61 10.28
CA SER A 361 -28.27 23.86 11.04
C SER A 361 -26.95 24.35 11.61
N ASP A 362 -25.98 23.46 11.78
CA ASP A 362 -24.65 23.76 12.35
C ASP A 362 -23.60 23.98 11.25
N GLY A 363 -24.00 23.88 9.98
CA GLY A 363 -23.16 24.07 8.79
C GLY A 363 -22.39 22.83 8.35
N PHE A 364 -22.77 21.63 8.81
CA PHE A 364 -22.16 20.37 8.38
C PHE A 364 -22.83 19.81 7.13
N ALA A 365 -22.03 19.27 6.22
CA ALA A 365 -22.48 18.42 5.11
C ALA A 365 -21.87 17.02 5.24
N THR A 366 -22.58 16.00 4.76
CA THR A 366 -22.08 14.62 4.73
C THR A 366 -20.89 14.48 3.80
N ALA A 367 -20.05 13.48 4.03
CA ALA A 367 -18.93 13.14 3.17
C ALA A 367 -19.33 13.00 1.69
N ASP A 368 -20.48 12.36 1.42
CA ASP A 368 -20.98 12.15 0.06
C ASP A 368 -21.48 13.44 -0.61
N ALA A 369 -22.02 14.39 0.17
CA ALA A 369 -22.38 15.71 -0.34
C ALA A 369 -21.12 16.50 -0.73
N TRP A 370 -20.07 16.47 0.10
CA TRP A 370 -18.78 17.05 -0.23
C TRP A 370 -18.15 16.39 -1.46
N MET A 371 -18.23 15.07 -1.58
CA MET A 371 -17.75 14.34 -2.75
C MET A 371 -18.42 14.82 -4.03
N THR A 372 -19.75 14.87 -4.02
CA THR A 372 -20.55 15.30 -5.17
C THR A 372 -20.14 16.69 -5.66
N GLU A 373 -19.85 17.62 -4.75
CA GLU A 373 -19.50 19.00 -5.10
C GLU A 373 -18.01 19.23 -5.37
N THR A 374 -17.11 18.34 -4.93
CA THR A 374 -15.65 18.60 -4.97
C THR A 374 -14.84 17.63 -5.83
N LEU A 375 -15.43 16.57 -6.39
CA LEU A 375 -14.70 15.57 -7.18
C LEU A 375 -13.89 16.15 -8.35
N ALA A 376 -14.43 17.17 -9.04
CA ALA A 376 -13.75 17.84 -10.14
C ALA A 376 -13.00 19.12 -9.71
N HIS A 377 -12.93 19.40 -8.41
CA HIS A 377 -12.24 20.57 -7.88
C HIS A 377 -10.72 20.37 -7.91
N ARG A 378 -9.95 21.47 -7.92
CA ARG A 378 -8.47 21.42 -7.85
C ARG A 378 -7.97 20.63 -6.63
N TYR A 379 -8.70 20.67 -5.53
CA TYR A 379 -8.42 19.90 -4.32
C TYR A 379 -9.59 18.94 -4.10
N PRO A 380 -9.61 17.77 -4.75
CA PRO A 380 -10.75 16.88 -4.66
C PRO A 380 -10.83 16.28 -3.26
N LEU A 381 -12.03 16.24 -2.67
CA LEU A 381 -12.28 15.62 -1.37
C LEU A 381 -11.37 16.12 -0.22
N ALA A 382 -10.90 17.37 -0.30
CA ALA A 382 -9.86 17.88 0.59
C ALA A 382 -10.19 17.71 2.08
N LEU A 383 -11.44 17.96 2.50
CA LEU A 383 -11.80 17.87 3.92
C LEU A 383 -11.66 16.45 4.46
N GLU A 384 -12.23 15.47 3.76
CA GLU A 384 -12.15 14.06 4.13
C GLU A 384 -10.70 13.59 4.12
N ARG A 385 -9.95 13.91 3.05
CA ARG A 385 -8.56 13.47 2.89
C ARG A 385 -7.61 14.07 3.93
N ILE A 386 -7.78 15.35 4.29
CA ILE A 386 -6.98 16.00 5.35
C ILE A 386 -7.26 15.36 6.71
N VAL A 387 -8.54 15.18 7.06
CA VAL A 387 -8.94 14.54 8.31
C VAL A 387 -8.40 13.12 8.35
N HIS A 388 -8.59 12.35 7.28
CA HIS A 388 -8.13 10.97 7.17
C HIS A 388 -6.62 10.87 7.31
N GLY A 389 -5.85 11.71 6.61
CA GLY A 389 -4.39 11.80 6.73
C GLY A 389 -3.94 11.95 8.18
N HIS A 390 -4.50 12.92 8.90
CA HIS A 390 -4.12 13.21 10.29
C HIS A 390 -4.69 12.25 11.34
N THR A 391 -5.51 11.25 10.98
CA THR A 391 -6.22 10.42 11.98
C THR A 391 -6.22 8.93 11.71
N GLN A 392 -6.34 8.51 10.46
CA GLN A 392 -6.72 7.15 10.08
C GLN A 392 -5.85 6.54 8.99
N ALA A 393 -5.18 7.36 8.16
CA ALA A 393 -4.35 6.88 7.06
C ALA A 393 -3.17 6.03 7.51
N VAL A 394 -2.66 6.28 8.73
CA VAL A 394 -1.45 5.65 9.27
C VAL A 394 -1.54 5.52 10.79
N LEU A 395 -0.74 4.63 11.39
CA LEU A 395 -0.70 4.44 12.84
C LEU A 395 -0.02 5.59 13.59
N ASN A 396 0.95 6.26 12.96
CA ASN A 396 1.66 7.41 13.54
C ASN A 396 1.48 8.66 12.66
N PRO A 397 0.32 9.34 12.73
CA PRO A 397 0.05 10.49 11.88
C PRO A 397 0.96 11.68 12.23
N ALA A 398 1.35 12.42 11.19
CA ALA A 398 2.11 13.66 11.32
C ALA A 398 1.31 14.75 12.04
N SER A 399 2.02 15.58 12.80
CA SER A 399 1.46 16.78 13.42
C SER A 399 1.06 17.81 12.36
N ILE A 400 1.89 17.95 11.32
CA ILE A 400 1.68 18.86 10.19
C ILE A 400 1.98 18.09 8.90
N ILE A 401 1.11 18.22 7.90
CA ILE A 401 1.34 17.75 6.53
C ILE A 401 1.36 18.98 5.62
N VAL A 402 2.44 19.11 4.85
CA VAL A 402 2.63 20.19 3.87
C VAL A 402 2.41 19.64 2.48
N SER A 403 1.45 20.18 1.75
CA SER A 403 1.29 19.98 0.30
C SER A 403 2.15 21.00 -0.44
N LEU A 404 2.97 20.53 -1.38
CA LEU A 404 3.80 21.37 -2.23
C LEU A 404 3.06 21.77 -3.50
N LYS A 405 3.48 22.88 -4.11
CA LYS A 405 3.06 23.29 -5.45
C LYS A 405 3.64 22.33 -6.47
N ASN A 406 2.89 22.05 -7.53
CA ASN A 406 3.43 21.38 -8.71
C ASN A 406 4.68 22.11 -9.22
N GLY A 407 5.73 21.35 -9.53
CA GLY A 407 7.06 21.90 -9.79
C GLY A 407 7.95 22.04 -8.55
N TYR A 408 7.53 21.55 -7.38
CA TYR A 408 8.39 21.39 -6.20
C TYR A 408 8.42 19.95 -5.71
N VAL A 409 9.58 19.54 -5.20
CA VAL A 409 9.82 18.19 -4.68
C VAL A 409 10.51 18.23 -3.32
N HIS A 410 10.16 17.29 -2.45
CA HIS A 410 10.87 16.92 -1.24
C HIS A 410 11.57 15.58 -1.48
N ASP A 411 12.89 15.53 -1.28
CA ASP A 411 13.70 14.36 -1.60
C ASP A 411 14.64 13.94 -0.46
N GLY A 412 14.85 12.62 -0.34
CA GLY A 412 15.81 12.00 0.56
C GLY A 412 17.26 12.06 0.05
N TRP A 413 18.23 12.09 0.97
CA TRP A 413 19.66 12.13 0.63
C TRP A 413 20.19 10.90 -0.11
N LEU A 414 19.61 9.71 0.10
CA LEU A 414 20.01 8.52 -0.65
C LEU A 414 19.57 8.57 -2.12
N ILE A 415 18.35 9.07 -2.39
CA ILE A 415 17.87 9.29 -3.75
C ILE A 415 18.70 10.39 -4.44
N GLN A 416 19.16 11.41 -3.70
CA GLN A 416 20.08 12.42 -4.25
C GLN A 416 21.38 11.87 -4.83
N ARG A 417 21.86 10.68 -4.44
CA ARG A 417 23.06 10.06 -5.04
C ARG A 417 22.77 9.10 -6.18
N GLY A 418 21.61 8.43 -6.17
CA GLY A 418 21.17 7.56 -7.26
C GLY A 418 20.57 8.31 -8.44
N VAL A 419 19.79 9.36 -8.15
CA VAL A 419 19.06 10.20 -9.12
C VAL A 419 19.85 11.45 -9.50
N ALA A 420 20.99 11.77 -8.87
CA ALA A 420 21.90 12.81 -9.39
C ALA A 420 22.40 12.56 -10.83
N LEU A 421 22.17 11.37 -11.38
CA LEU A 421 22.47 11.00 -12.76
C LEU A 421 21.26 11.10 -13.71
N THR A 422 20.06 11.46 -13.20
CA THR A 422 18.81 11.50 -13.96
C THR A 422 17.93 12.66 -13.49
N THR A 423 17.47 13.50 -14.39
CA THR A 423 16.40 14.46 -14.10
C THR A 423 15.16 13.71 -13.57
N SER A 424 14.34 14.29 -12.68
CA SER A 424 13.05 13.73 -12.24
C SER A 424 11.92 14.08 -13.22
N GLY A 425 11.15 13.08 -13.67
CA GLY A 425 10.07 13.23 -14.66
C GLY A 425 8.73 13.70 -14.08
N GLY A 426 8.50 13.43 -12.80
CA GLY A 426 7.28 13.77 -12.09
C GLY A 426 7.30 13.23 -10.67
N THR A 427 6.27 13.58 -9.90
CA THR A 427 6.10 13.21 -8.49
C THR A 427 4.62 13.26 -8.12
N HIS A 428 4.28 12.82 -6.92
CA HIS A 428 2.91 12.73 -6.42
C HIS A 428 2.86 13.08 -4.92
N GLY A 429 1.70 12.90 -4.28
CA GLY A 429 1.56 13.08 -2.83
C GLY A 429 0.95 14.40 -2.35
N ALA A 430 0.93 15.45 -3.18
CA ALA A 430 0.23 16.70 -2.86
C ALA A 430 -1.31 16.52 -2.80
N LEU A 431 -2.00 17.52 -2.24
CA LEU A 431 -3.45 17.54 -2.03
C LEU A 431 -4.23 17.73 -3.35
N ASP A 432 -3.63 18.34 -4.36
CA ASP A 432 -4.33 18.70 -5.59
C ASP A 432 -4.63 17.50 -6.49
N ASP A 433 -5.48 17.75 -7.48
CA ASP A 433 -6.08 16.77 -8.37
C ASP A 433 -5.05 16.06 -9.27
N LEU A 434 -3.95 16.72 -9.67
CA LEU A 434 -2.88 16.08 -10.44
C LEU A 434 -2.19 14.96 -9.67
N ASN A 435 -1.99 15.17 -8.37
CA ASN A 435 -1.26 14.25 -7.50
C ASN A 435 -2.17 13.15 -6.95
N SER A 436 -3.49 13.36 -6.93
CA SER A 436 -4.44 12.51 -6.21
C SER A 436 -5.39 11.70 -7.08
N ASN A 437 -5.64 12.12 -8.32
CA ASN A 437 -6.55 11.40 -9.21
C ASN A 437 -5.83 10.25 -9.92
N GLY A 438 -5.93 9.06 -9.35
CA GLY A 438 -5.67 7.81 -10.04
C GLY A 438 -6.87 7.34 -10.87
N ILE A 439 -6.85 6.09 -11.33
CA ILE A 439 -7.84 5.58 -12.30
C ILE A 439 -8.78 4.53 -11.72
N LEU A 440 -9.98 4.48 -12.29
CA LEU A 440 -10.90 3.36 -12.20
C LEU A 440 -11.46 3.05 -13.60
N LEU A 441 -11.02 1.95 -14.19
CA LEU A 441 -11.37 1.55 -15.56
C LEU A 441 -11.88 0.09 -15.57
N SER A 442 -12.96 -0.19 -16.30
CA SER A 442 -13.55 -1.54 -16.37
C SER A 442 -13.88 -1.93 -17.81
N SER A 443 -13.80 -3.23 -18.11
CA SER A 443 -14.24 -3.81 -19.38
C SER A 443 -15.67 -4.37 -19.34
N PHE A 444 -16.30 -4.46 -18.16
CA PHE A 444 -17.54 -5.23 -17.97
C PHE A 444 -18.69 -4.44 -17.35
N ALA A 445 -18.43 -3.26 -16.77
CA ALA A 445 -19.46 -2.35 -16.28
C ALA A 445 -18.99 -0.89 -16.34
N PRO A 446 -19.89 0.09 -16.55
CA PRO A 446 -19.56 1.49 -16.37
C PRO A 446 -19.02 1.76 -14.96
N THR A 447 -18.00 2.61 -14.88
CA THR A 447 -17.46 3.09 -13.61
C THR A 447 -17.97 4.49 -13.31
N GLN A 448 -17.83 4.92 -12.06
CA GLN A 448 -18.16 6.28 -11.64
C GLN A 448 -17.00 6.83 -10.82
N ASP A 449 -16.83 8.15 -10.85
CA ASP A 449 -15.84 8.85 -10.02
C ASP A 449 -16.02 8.46 -8.55
N THR A 450 -14.91 8.10 -7.90
CA THR A 450 -14.90 7.55 -6.55
C THR A 450 -13.65 7.95 -5.75
N SER A 451 -13.54 7.47 -4.51
CA SER A 451 -12.35 7.58 -3.67
C SER A 451 -11.79 6.21 -3.29
N SER A 452 -10.54 6.18 -2.84
CA SER A 452 -9.89 4.99 -2.25
C SER A 452 -10.75 4.35 -1.15
N SER A 453 -11.36 5.16 -0.26
CA SER A 453 -12.25 4.71 0.81
C SER A 453 -13.58 4.08 0.34
N ARG A 454 -13.98 4.29 -0.91
CA ARG A 454 -15.31 3.90 -1.43
C ARG A 454 -15.24 2.85 -2.54
N VAL A 455 -14.11 2.70 -3.23
CA VAL A 455 -14.02 1.86 -4.45
C VAL A 455 -14.33 0.38 -4.20
N ALA A 456 -13.96 -0.17 -3.04
CA ALA A 456 -14.24 -1.57 -2.72
C ALA A 456 -15.73 -1.91 -2.73
N ALA A 457 -16.59 -0.96 -2.33
CA ALA A 457 -18.04 -1.15 -2.32
C ALA A 457 -18.64 -1.26 -3.73
N LEU A 458 -17.94 -0.80 -4.78
CA LEU A 458 -18.39 -0.88 -6.17
C LEU A 458 -18.18 -2.26 -6.80
N PHE A 459 -17.30 -3.10 -6.24
CA PHE A 459 -16.88 -4.37 -6.84
C PHE A 459 -16.86 -5.52 -5.82
N ASP A 460 -18.03 -5.79 -5.23
CA ASP A 460 -18.27 -6.89 -4.28
C ASP A 460 -17.32 -6.90 -3.05
N GLY A 461 -16.67 -5.77 -2.72
CA GLY A 461 -15.72 -5.68 -1.61
C GLY A 461 -14.34 -6.27 -1.90
N PHE A 462 -13.99 -6.48 -3.19
CA PHE A 462 -12.76 -7.18 -3.57
C PHE A 462 -12.59 -8.52 -2.85
N LYS A 463 -13.59 -9.41 -2.99
CA LYS A 463 -13.56 -10.76 -2.39
C LYS A 463 -12.42 -11.60 -2.96
N GLU A 464 -12.07 -12.67 -2.23
CA GLU A 464 -11.12 -13.71 -2.64
C GLU A 464 -9.66 -13.24 -2.79
N ARG A 465 -9.31 -12.09 -2.21
CA ARG A 465 -7.91 -11.69 -2.04
C ARG A 465 -7.20 -12.68 -1.12
N ARG A 466 -5.89 -12.87 -1.35
CA ARG A 466 -5.10 -13.66 -0.41
C ARG A 466 -5.10 -12.95 0.93
N ASP A 467 -5.32 -13.71 1.99
CA ASP A 467 -5.09 -13.19 3.33
C ASP A 467 -3.59 -12.89 3.45
N PRO A 468 -3.15 -11.63 3.68
CA PRO A 468 -1.74 -11.33 3.88
C PRO A 468 -1.19 -11.99 5.16
N ARG A 469 -2.08 -12.57 5.98
CA ARG A 469 -1.85 -13.39 7.17
C ARG A 469 -2.09 -14.89 6.92
N GLY A 470 -2.18 -15.33 5.66
CA GLY A 470 -2.26 -16.75 5.29
C GLY A 470 -1.01 -17.56 5.67
N GLU A 471 0.08 -16.87 6.00
CA GLU A 471 1.27 -17.43 6.65
C GLU A 471 1.18 -17.24 8.17
N ASN A 472 1.67 -18.23 8.93
CA ASN A 472 1.74 -18.14 10.39
C ASN A 472 2.49 -16.86 10.79
N GLY A 473 1.93 -16.09 11.71
CA GLY A 473 2.56 -14.86 12.13
C GLY A 473 2.14 -14.42 13.51
N VAL A 474 2.77 -13.34 13.94
CA VAL A 474 2.71 -12.89 15.32
C VAL A 474 3.04 -11.40 15.38
N GLU A 475 2.36 -10.69 16.26
CA GLU A 475 2.65 -9.30 16.54
C GLU A 475 2.40 -8.96 18.01
N TRP A 476 3.11 -7.96 18.50
CA TRP A 476 2.82 -7.36 19.80
C TRP A 476 1.74 -6.29 19.60
N ILE A 477 0.64 -6.38 20.34
CA ILE A 477 -0.45 -5.38 20.30
C ILE A 477 -0.62 -4.73 21.67
N PRO A 478 -1.08 -3.47 21.74
CA PRO A 478 -1.56 -2.91 23.00
C PRO A 478 -2.72 -3.73 23.59
N ALA A 479 -2.75 -3.91 24.91
CA ALA A 479 -3.82 -4.65 25.58
C ALA A 479 -5.20 -3.98 25.44
N ASN A 480 -5.25 -2.66 25.27
CA ASN A 480 -6.50 -1.94 25.03
C ASN A 480 -7.04 -2.16 23.60
N THR A 481 -6.21 -2.49 22.61
CA THR A 481 -6.63 -2.83 21.24
C THR A 481 -7.48 -4.10 21.19
N VAL A 482 -7.34 -4.99 22.18
CA VAL A 482 -8.18 -6.18 22.35
C VAL A 482 -9.62 -5.81 22.73
N ALA A 483 -9.84 -4.64 23.35
CA ALA A 483 -11.15 -4.20 23.82
C ALA A 483 -11.92 -3.32 22.81
N THR A 484 -11.24 -2.66 21.87
CA THR A 484 -11.84 -1.63 20.97
C THR A 484 -12.23 -2.13 19.58
N THR A 485 -11.98 -3.40 19.23
CA THR A 485 -12.29 -3.96 17.89
C THR A 485 -13.73 -4.50 17.76
N THR A 486 -14.70 -3.93 18.48
CA THR A 486 -16.13 -4.14 18.21
C THR A 486 -16.52 -3.42 16.93
N ASN A 487 -17.17 -4.14 16.01
CA ASN A 487 -17.82 -3.54 14.84
C ASN A 487 -18.66 -2.34 15.28
N SER A 488 -18.64 -1.28 14.48
CA SER A 488 -19.44 -0.05 14.61
C SER A 488 -20.94 -0.28 14.41
N SER A 489 -21.54 -1.20 15.18
CA SER A 489 -22.99 -1.39 15.26
C SER A 489 -23.54 -1.87 16.61
N GLU A 490 -22.74 -2.27 17.61
CA GLU A 490 -23.30 -2.68 18.92
C GLU A 490 -22.49 -2.16 20.11
N LEU A 491 -23.22 -1.63 21.11
CA LEU A 491 -22.69 -1.08 22.37
C LEU A 491 -21.97 -2.17 23.20
N PRO A 492 -20.90 -1.83 23.96
CA PRO A 492 -20.18 -2.81 24.76
C PRO A 492 -21.02 -3.28 25.96
N THR A 493 -21.18 -4.59 26.12
CA THR A 493 -21.79 -5.20 27.32
C THR A 493 -20.85 -5.13 28.55
N PRO A 494 -21.36 -5.06 29.79
CA PRO A 494 -20.59 -4.65 30.98
C PRO A 494 -19.68 -5.71 31.63
N ASN A 495 -19.44 -6.86 30.98
CA ASN A 495 -18.83 -8.03 31.64
C ASN A 495 -17.40 -8.37 31.21
N CYS A 496 -16.63 -7.39 30.70
CA CYS A 496 -15.17 -7.57 30.55
C CYS A 496 -14.50 -7.43 31.93
N LYS A 497 -14.27 -8.57 32.60
CA LYS A 497 -13.39 -8.65 33.77
C LYS A 497 -12.01 -8.07 33.43
N LEU A 498 -11.47 -7.29 34.35
CA LEU A 498 -10.18 -6.58 34.27
C LEU A 498 -9.10 -7.41 33.56
N LEU A 499 -8.66 -6.92 32.39
CA LEU A 499 -7.45 -7.40 31.73
C LEU A 499 -6.24 -7.18 32.68
N PRO A 500 -5.27 -8.12 32.73
CA PRO A 500 -4.10 -7.98 33.58
C PRO A 500 -3.30 -6.71 33.24
N SER A 501 -2.64 -6.14 34.25
CA SER A 501 -2.09 -4.77 34.28
C SER A 501 -0.90 -4.49 33.33
N LYS A 502 -0.64 -5.33 32.32
CA LYS A 502 0.43 -5.11 31.33
C LYS A 502 -0.16 -4.56 30.03
N GLU A 503 0.49 -3.53 29.51
CA GLU A 503 0.04 -2.72 28.36
C GLU A 503 0.12 -3.45 27.00
N VAL A 504 0.60 -4.71 26.92
CA VAL A 504 0.89 -5.41 25.66
C VAL A 504 0.44 -6.89 25.70
N CYS A 505 -0.18 -7.36 24.62
CA CYS A 505 -0.54 -8.75 24.35
C CYS A 505 0.22 -9.28 23.11
N LEU A 506 0.33 -10.61 23.00
CA LEU A 506 0.89 -11.27 21.82
C LEU A 506 -0.26 -11.80 20.96
N ARG A 507 -0.47 -11.19 19.81
CA ARG A 507 -1.44 -11.67 18.82
C ARG A 507 -0.76 -12.65 17.90
N VAL A 508 -1.32 -13.84 17.76
CA VAL A 508 -0.81 -14.90 16.88
C VAL A 508 -1.90 -15.25 15.88
N TRP A 509 -1.51 -15.41 14.62
CA TRP A 509 -2.40 -15.93 13.59
C TRP A 509 -1.76 -17.13 12.89
N THR A 510 -2.56 -18.13 12.60
CA THR A 510 -2.14 -19.33 11.87
C THR A 510 -3.37 -20.07 11.37
N SER A 511 -3.28 -20.63 10.16
CA SER A 511 -4.29 -21.55 9.63
C SER A 511 -4.44 -22.82 10.46
N ALA A 512 -3.43 -23.16 11.28
CA ALA A 512 -3.49 -24.30 12.19
C ALA A 512 -4.57 -24.14 13.28
N PHE A 513 -4.90 -22.90 13.68
CA PHE A 513 -5.99 -22.66 14.64
C PHE A 513 -7.37 -23.06 14.11
N ALA A 514 -7.56 -23.14 12.79
CA ALA A 514 -8.83 -23.59 12.23
C ALA A 514 -9.11 -25.08 12.49
N ASN A 515 -8.06 -25.87 12.71
CA ASN A 515 -8.13 -27.32 12.88
C ASN A 515 -7.77 -27.79 14.29
N ILE A 516 -7.38 -26.87 15.17
CA ILE A 516 -6.93 -27.14 16.54
C ILE A 516 -7.95 -26.51 17.50
N ASP A 517 -8.16 -27.10 18.67
CA ASP A 517 -9.00 -26.49 19.70
C ASP A 517 -8.54 -25.05 19.95
N SER A 518 -9.47 -24.09 19.86
CA SER A 518 -9.27 -22.67 20.18
C SER A 518 -8.60 -22.43 21.55
N ASN A 519 -8.57 -23.43 22.43
CA ASN A 519 -7.88 -23.39 23.72
C ASN A 519 -6.48 -24.03 23.72
N ALA A 520 -5.92 -24.38 22.57
CA ALA A 520 -4.62 -25.04 22.52
C ALA A 520 -3.51 -24.15 23.11
N PRO A 521 -2.64 -24.73 23.97
CA PRO A 521 -1.59 -23.97 24.62
C PRO A 521 -0.52 -23.54 23.60
N LEU A 522 -0.13 -22.29 23.68
CA LEU A 522 0.99 -21.73 22.92
C LEU A 522 2.27 -21.92 23.73
N GLU A 523 3.20 -22.73 23.23
CA GLU A 523 4.54 -22.86 23.79
C GLU A 523 5.45 -21.79 23.18
N ILE A 524 6.06 -20.97 24.02
CA ILE A 524 6.94 -19.87 23.62
C ILE A 524 8.32 -20.08 24.22
N THR A 525 9.36 -19.85 23.42
CA THR A 525 10.74 -19.76 23.88
C THR A 525 11.26 -18.34 23.66
N ILE A 526 11.86 -17.75 24.70
CA ILE A 526 12.49 -16.42 24.63
C ILE A 526 13.97 -16.54 24.95
N GLU A 527 14.81 -16.12 24.00
CA GLU A 527 16.26 -16.16 24.11
C GLU A 527 16.83 -14.75 24.03
N LYS A 528 17.75 -14.39 24.92
CA LYS A 528 18.47 -13.11 24.82
C LYS A 528 19.50 -13.19 23.70
N ILE A 529 19.44 -12.26 22.75
CA ILE A 529 20.46 -12.15 21.71
C ILE A 529 21.63 -11.35 22.29
N GLN A 530 22.80 -11.98 22.40
CA GLN A 530 24.03 -11.27 22.72
C GLN A 530 24.59 -10.61 21.44
N PRO A 531 24.96 -9.32 21.47
CA PRO A 531 25.62 -8.71 20.32
C PRO A 531 26.95 -9.43 20.08
N VAL A 532 27.18 -9.91 18.86
CA VAL A 532 28.46 -10.51 18.46
C VAL A 532 29.53 -9.42 18.50
N GLN A 533 30.28 -9.35 19.59
CA GLN A 533 31.52 -8.58 19.61
C GLN A 533 32.61 -9.40 18.90
N ILE A 534 32.93 -9.04 17.66
CA ILE A 534 34.12 -9.56 16.99
C ILE A 534 35.35 -8.91 17.64
N ARG A 535 35.88 -9.53 18.69
CA ARG A 535 37.25 -9.29 19.18
C ARG A 535 37.91 -10.63 19.48
N ARG A 536 39.10 -10.84 18.89
CA ARG A 536 40.02 -11.95 19.18
C ARG A 536 40.45 -11.89 20.64
N GLY A 537 40.21 -12.97 21.39
CA GLY A 537 40.74 -13.20 22.73
C GLY A 537 39.70 -13.84 23.65
N ASP A 538 39.99 -15.09 24.05
CA ASP A 538 39.38 -15.94 25.09
C ASP A 538 38.00 -15.53 25.64
N TYR A 539 36.96 -16.21 25.15
CA TYR A 539 35.58 -16.07 25.59
C TYR A 539 35.31 -17.04 26.74
N GLU A 540 34.99 -16.52 27.93
CA GLU A 540 34.21 -17.30 28.90
C GLU A 540 32.73 -17.21 28.51
N PRO A 541 32.00 -18.34 28.39
CA PRO A 541 30.59 -18.32 28.02
C PRO A 541 29.75 -17.65 29.12
N GLY A 542 29.43 -16.37 28.93
CA GLY A 542 28.51 -15.64 29.79
C GLY A 542 27.11 -16.27 29.76
N ASN A 543 26.50 -16.46 30.94
CA ASN A 543 25.18 -17.05 31.16
C ASN A 543 24.18 -16.78 30.02
N ARG A 544 23.82 -17.83 29.28
CA ARG A 544 22.78 -17.82 28.24
C ARG A 544 21.43 -17.64 28.93
N PHE A 545 20.75 -16.53 28.64
CA PHE A 545 19.36 -16.34 29.09
C PHE A 545 18.43 -16.97 28.06
N GLU A 546 17.83 -18.09 28.43
CA GLU A 546 16.81 -18.81 27.68
C GLU A 546 15.67 -19.13 28.65
N ARG A 547 14.44 -18.80 28.26
CA ARG A 547 13.25 -19.04 29.08
C ARG A 547 12.15 -19.64 28.22
N HIS A 548 11.73 -20.84 28.58
CA HIS A 548 10.57 -21.51 27.99
C HIS A 548 9.32 -21.18 28.82
N LEU A 549 8.23 -20.89 28.14
CA LEU A 549 6.94 -20.53 28.71
C LEU A 549 5.84 -21.28 27.96
N THR A 550 4.79 -21.65 28.67
CA THR A 550 3.56 -22.17 28.06
C THR A 550 2.43 -21.24 28.43
N ILE A 551 1.80 -20.60 27.43
CA ILE A 551 0.63 -19.76 27.62
C ILE A 551 -0.60 -20.60 27.30
N THR A 552 -1.31 -20.99 28.35
CA THR A 552 -2.31 -22.06 28.28
C THR A 552 -3.70 -21.60 27.84
N ARG A 553 -3.99 -20.28 27.78
CA ARG A 553 -5.29 -19.77 27.36
C ARG A 553 -5.17 -18.46 26.59
N PRO A 554 -5.75 -18.36 25.38
CA PRO A 554 -5.94 -17.08 24.74
C PRO A 554 -6.93 -16.22 25.55
N LEU A 555 -6.76 -14.91 25.44
CA LEU A 555 -7.73 -13.92 25.89
C LEU A 555 -9.02 -14.13 25.09
N SER A 556 -10.14 -14.33 25.78
CA SER A 556 -11.45 -14.43 25.15
C SER A 556 -11.80 -13.08 24.50
N SER A 557 -11.61 -12.95 23.19
CA SER A 557 -12.08 -11.79 22.42
C SER A 557 -13.32 -12.17 21.62
N ALA A 558 -14.26 -11.23 21.45
CA ALA A 558 -15.51 -11.43 20.70
C ALA A 558 -15.29 -11.60 19.17
N ARG A 559 -14.03 -11.60 18.72
CA ARG A 559 -13.64 -11.56 17.31
C ARG A 559 -12.53 -12.53 16.95
N SER A 560 -12.36 -13.64 17.70
CA SER A 560 -11.49 -14.72 17.22
C SER A 560 -12.09 -15.26 15.92
N THR A 561 -11.56 -14.80 14.78
CA THR A 561 -11.69 -15.57 13.55
C THR A 561 -11.02 -16.92 13.79
N SER A 562 -11.38 -17.96 13.05
CA SER A 562 -10.84 -19.32 13.24
C SER A 562 -9.32 -19.40 13.16
N CYS A 563 -8.63 -18.34 12.75
CA CYS A 563 -7.20 -18.32 12.50
C CYS A 563 -6.41 -17.32 13.37
N GLU A 564 -7.03 -16.64 14.36
CA GLU A 564 -6.36 -15.63 15.19
C GLU A 564 -6.65 -15.81 16.68
N SER A 565 -5.63 -15.59 17.51
CA SER A 565 -5.73 -15.68 18.98
C SER A 565 -4.80 -14.69 19.68
N ASP A 566 -5.34 -13.98 20.67
CA ASP A 566 -4.59 -13.03 21.48
C ASP A 566 -4.15 -13.68 22.79
N TYR A 567 -2.87 -13.61 23.13
CA TYR A 567 -2.30 -14.23 24.32
C TYR A 567 -1.78 -13.16 25.29
N ALA A 568 -2.26 -13.22 26.54
CA ALA A 568 -1.72 -12.41 27.60
C ALA A 568 -0.31 -12.90 27.97
N PHE A 569 0.60 -11.95 28.15
CA PHE A 569 1.96 -12.29 28.53
C PHE A 569 2.04 -12.59 30.04
N PRO A 570 2.80 -13.62 30.47
CA PRO A 570 2.87 -13.98 31.88
C PRO A 570 3.30 -12.81 32.77
N GLU A 571 2.57 -12.59 33.87
CA GLU A 571 2.85 -11.48 34.79
C GLU A 571 4.26 -11.58 35.39
N ASN A 572 4.74 -12.81 35.62
CA ASN A 572 6.05 -13.13 36.16
C ASN A 572 7.20 -13.11 35.12
N LEU A 573 6.95 -12.72 33.87
CA LEU A 573 8.01 -12.52 32.90
C LEU A 573 8.59 -11.10 33.02
N SER A 574 9.81 -11.03 33.56
CA SER A 574 10.63 -9.82 33.65
C SER A 574 11.77 -9.92 32.65
N LEU A 575 11.69 -9.12 31.58
CA LEU A 575 12.79 -8.98 30.61
C LEU A 575 13.64 -7.76 30.98
N ARG A 576 14.92 -7.79 30.60
CA ARG A 576 15.82 -6.67 30.85
C ARG A 576 15.43 -5.50 29.95
N PRO A 577 15.39 -4.25 30.44
CA PRO A 577 15.16 -3.07 29.61
C PRO A 577 16.14 -2.95 28.46
N ARG A 578 15.70 -2.32 27.35
CA ARG A 578 16.51 -1.98 26.16
C ARG A 578 17.27 -3.15 25.52
N THR A 579 16.85 -4.37 25.77
CA THR A 579 17.55 -5.60 25.39
C THR A 579 16.83 -6.27 24.22
N THR A 580 17.62 -6.86 23.31
CA THR A 580 17.10 -7.60 22.16
C THR A 580 16.93 -9.07 22.52
N TYR A 581 15.78 -9.63 22.18
CA TYR A 581 15.38 -11.00 22.41
C TYR A 581 14.89 -11.65 21.12
N ARG A 582 15.12 -12.94 20.97
CA ARG A 582 14.45 -13.78 19.99
C ARG A 582 13.28 -14.47 20.69
N ILE A 583 12.12 -14.50 20.05
CA ILE A 583 10.95 -15.25 20.50
C ILE A 583 10.55 -16.23 19.41
N SER A 584 10.34 -17.48 19.79
CA SER A 584 9.75 -18.50 18.94
C SER A 584 8.51 -19.06 19.59
N GLY A 585 7.51 -19.40 18.78
CA GLY A 585 6.25 -19.96 19.23
C GLY A 585 5.92 -21.23 18.47
N GLN A 586 5.33 -22.20 19.16
CA GLN A 586 4.81 -23.43 18.59
C GLN A 586 3.54 -23.85 19.33
N ILE A 587 2.66 -24.57 18.64
CA ILE A 587 1.47 -25.18 19.23
C ILE A 587 1.54 -26.69 19.10
N SER A 588 0.88 -27.38 20.03
CA SER A 588 0.81 -28.85 20.04
C SER A 588 -0.53 -29.30 19.47
N ASP A 589 -0.47 -30.08 18.39
CA ASP A 589 -1.60 -30.83 17.83
C ASP A 589 -1.39 -32.32 18.14
N GLY A 590 -1.96 -32.76 19.27
CA GLY A 590 -1.69 -34.07 19.83
C GLY A 590 -0.20 -34.25 20.18
N THR A 591 0.50 -35.14 19.47
CA THR A 591 1.93 -35.40 19.64
C THR A 591 2.82 -34.55 18.72
N LYS A 592 2.23 -33.84 17.74
CA LYS A 592 2.95 -33.05 16.76
C LYS A 592 3.12 -31.61 17.23
N LYS A 593 4.36 -31.13 17.29
CA LYS A 593 4.65 -29.71 17.53
C LYS A 593 4.72 -28.98 16.20
N ILE A 594 3.92 -27.93 16.05
CA ILE A 594 3.85 -27.12 14.85
C ILE A 594 4.53 -25.78 15.16
N PRO A 595 5.71 -25.49 14.59
CA PRO A 595 6.33 -24.17 14.73
C PRO A 595 5.45 -23.13 14.04
N LEU A 596 5.12 -22.06 14.77
CA LEU A 596 4.29 -20.98 14.27
C LEU A 596 5.14 -19.80 13.82
N PHE A 597 6.03 -19.31 14.67
CA PHE A 597 6.78 -18.10 14.40
C PHE A 597 8.16 -18.12 15.06
N ASN A 598 9.07 -17.30 14.52
CA ASN A 598 10.38 -17.04 15.11
C ASN A 598 10.86 -15.64 14.70
N PHE A 599 10.88 -14.69 15.64
CA PHE A 599 11.29 -13.32 15.33
C PHE A 599 12.07 -12.67 16.46
N THR A 600 12.67 -11.53 16.16
CA THR A 600 13.43 -10.74 17.13
C THR A 600 12.64 -9.52 17.56
N PHE A 601 12.58 -9.25 18.87
CA PHE A 601 11.97 -8.04 19.42
C PHE A 601 12.91 -7.37 20.42
N ARG A 602 12.67 -6.09 20.68
CA ARG A 602 13.42 -5.31 21.67
C ARG A 602 12.49 -4.89 22.80
N THR A 603 13.04 -4.76 24.00
CA THR A 603 12.30 -4.24 25.16
C THR A 603 12.49 -2.74 25.36
N ASP A 604 11.49 -2.08 25.92
CA ASP A 604 11.51 -0.66 26.27
C ASP A 604 12.32 -0.38 27.55
N ASN A 605 12.17 0.82 28.12
CA ASN A 605 12.84 1.22 29.37
C ASN A 605 12.31 0.46 30.61
N ARG A 606 11.11 -0.13 30.53
CA ARG A 606 10.46 -0.89 31.60
C ARG A 606 10.67 -2.40 31.44
N GLY A 607 11.32 -2.85 30.37
CA GLY A 607 11.49 -4.27 30.07
C GLY A 607 10.28 -4.90 29.36
N GLN A 608 9.35 -4.11 28.84
CA GLN A 608 8.19 -4.59 28.06
C GLN A 608 8.57 -4.76 26.59
N PRO A 609 8.05 -5.77 25.88
CA PRO A 609 8.21 -5.87 24.43
C PRO A 609 7.74 -4.59 23.74
N MET A 610 8.58 -4.02 22.88
CA MET A 610 8.21 -2.86 22.07
C MET A 610 7.31 -3.35 20.92
N ILE A 611 6.18 -2.68 20.69
CA ILE A 611 5.22 -2.97 19.61
C ILE A 611 5.87 -2.64 18.25
N THR A 612 6.70 -3.54 17.74
CA THR A 612 7.20 -3.50 16.37
C THR A 612 6.25 -4.35 15.53
N GLY A 613 5.77 -3.85 14.40
CA GLY A 613 5.34 -4.73 13.31
C GLY A 613 6.55 -5.50 12.83
N SER A 614 6.87 -6.62 13.48
CA SER A 614 7.99 -7.48 13.13
C SER A 614 7.43 -8.79 12.61
N ARG A 615 7.39 -8.93 11.29
CA ARG A 615 7.03 -10.17 10.61
C ARG A 615 8.27 -11.06 10.54
N GLY A 616 8.14 -12.30 11.04
CA GLY A 616 9.12 -13.38 10.89
C GLY A 616 8.68 -14.37 9.84
#